data_AF-A0A6A4ZH84-F1
#
_entry.id   AF-A0A6A4ZH84-F1
#
_cell.length_a   1.000
_cell.length_b   1.000
_cell.length_c   1.000
_cell.angle_alpha   90.00
_cell.angle_beta   90.00
_cell.angle_gamma   90.00
#
_symmetry.space_group_name_H-M   'P 1'
#
loop_
_entity.id
_entity.type
_entity.pdbx_description
1 polymer ?
#
loop_
_entity_poly.entity_id
_entity_poly.type
_entity_poly.pdbx_seq_one_letter_code
_entity_poly.pdbx_strand_id
1 'polypeptide(L)'
;TVDLDIIQNIPIEVVSMATAENYREPNIPPPTVALEMPPLRAFRTITDRLKTMQKYLLIQAGMDGTLRLRVQSDTFVLQTLHTNLRCRPDLVERPSSDDIVDDEASDDNAASSVRVDARHASKMLSVDGNAVLSVLCCT
;
A
#
# COMPACT_ATOMS: atom_id res chain seq x y z
N THR A 1 16.67 -31.30 -31.92
CA THR A 1 16.46 -30.15 -31.01
C THR A 1 17.02 -28.94 -31.74
N VAL A 2 16.18 -27.96 -32.07
CA VAL A 2 16.61 -26.78 -32.82
C VAL A 2 17.17 -25.79 -31.81
N ASP A 3 18.45 -25.47 -31.91
CA ASP A 3 19.06 -24.39 -31.14
C ASP A 3 18.49 -23.06 -31.64
N LEU A 4 17.66 -22.43 -30.80
CA LEU A 4 17.08 -21.11 -31.03
C LEU A 4 17.98 -20.09 -30.34
N ASP A 5 18.77 -19.37 -31.15
CA ASP A 5 19.63 -18.29 -30.68
C ASP A 5 18.80 -16.99 -30.64
N ILE A 6 18.55 -16.47 -29.43
CA ILE A 6 17.75 -15.26 -29.21
C ILE A 6 18.69 -14.12 -28.85
N ILE A 7 18.91 -13.20 -29.79
CA ILE A 7 19.67 -11.96 -29.56
C ILE A 7 18.67 -10.84 -29.26
N GLN A 8 18.73 -10.27 -28.05
CA GLN A 8 17.94 -9.09 -27.67
C GLN A 8 18.82 -7.84 -27.60
N ASN A 9 18.65 -6.95 -28.58
CA ASN A 9 19.25 -5.63 -28.55
C ASN A 9 18.30 -4.65 -27.84
N ILE A 10 18.57 -4.35 -26.57
CA ILE A 10 17.79 -3.40 -25.78
C ILE A 10 18.45 -2.01 -25.93
N PRO A 11 17.79 -1.03 -26.58
CA PRO A 11 18.34 0.31 -26.71
C PRO A 11 18.41 0.98 -25.33
N ILE A 12 19.58 1.53 -25.00
CA ILE A 12 19.80 2.29 -23.76
C ILE A 12 19.91 3.76 -24.14
N GLU A 13 19.09 4.59 -23.53
CA GLU A 13 19.19 6.05 -23.63
C GLU A 13 20.01 6.59 -22.45
N VAL A 14 21.10 7.30 -22.74
CA VAL A 14 21.95 7.90 -21.71
C VAL A 14 21.35 9.23 -21.28
N VAL A 15 20.89 9.28 -20.04
CA VAL A 15 20.26 10.46 -19.44
C VAL A 15 21.34 11.36 -18.80
N SER A 16 21.20 12.68 -18.93
CA SER A 16 22.14 13.63 -18.31
C SER A 16 22.06 13.60 -16.77
N MET A 17 23.16 13.94 -16.08
CA MET A 17 23.21 13.93 -14.60
C MET A 17 22.17 14.87 -13.97
N ALA A 18 21.83 15.99 -14.62
CA ALA A 18 20.80 16.92 -14.14
C ALA A 18 19.39 16.31 -14.20
N THR A 19 19.09 15.52 -15.23
CA THR A 19 17.83 14.78 -15.31
C THR A 19 17.84 13.55 -14.40
N ALA A 20 19.02 12.97 -14.13
CA ALA A 20 19.19 11.84 -13.21
C ALA A 20 18.77 12.19 -11.77
N GLU A 21 18.95 13.44 -11.33
CA GLU A 21 18.51 13.89 -10.01
C GLU A 21 16.98 13.77 -9.82
N ASN A 22 16.18 13.91 -10.89
CA ASN A 22 14.72 13.73 -10.84
C ASN A 22 14.29 12.27 -10.66
N TYR A 23 15.20 11.31 -10.86
CA TYR A 23 14.94 9.88 -10.62
C TYR A 23 15.42 9.41 -9.24
N ARG A 24 15.78 10.35 -8.35
CA ARG A 24 16.18 10.01 -6.98
C ARG A 24 14.99 9.42 -6.21
N GLU A 25 15.29 8.46 -5.35
CA GLU A 25 14.31 7.86 -4.46
C GLU A 25 13.60 8.93 -3.60
N PRO A 26 12.26 8.92 -3.51
CA PRO A 26 11.53 9.87 -2.69
C PRO A 26 11.84 9.62 -1.21
N ASN A 27 12.02 10.70 -0.45
CA ASN A 27 12.13 10.60 1.00
C ASN A 27 10.73 10.36 1.59
N ILE A 28 10.47 9.13 2.04
CA ILE A 28 9.17 8.71 2.59
C ILE A 28 9.28 8.70 4.13
N PRO A 29 8.43 9.43 4.86
CA PRO A 29 8.42 9.39 6.32
C PRO A 29 8.00 8.00 6.83
N PRO A 30 8.38 7.65 8.08
CA PRO A 30 7.98 6.39 8.70
C PRO A 30 6.45 6.27 8.76
N PRO A 31 5.89 5.06 8.54
CA PRO A 31 4.45 4.87 8.55
C PRO A 31 3.88 4.92 9.98
N THR A 32 2.65 5.39 10.09
CA THR A 32 1.87 5.33 11.34
C THR A 32 1.29 3.94 11.57
N VAL A 33 0.98 3.21 10.49
CA VAL A 33 0.43 1.85 10.55
C VAL A 33 1.19 0.95 9.58
N ALA A 34 1.71 -0.17 10.08
CA ALA A 34 2.44 -1.16 9.29
C ALA A 34 1.80 -2.55 9.43
N LEU A 35 1.36 -3.10 8.30
CA LEU A 35 0.66 -4.37 8.20
C LEU A 35 1.25 -5.22 7.07
N GLU A 36 1.30 -6.53 7.27
CA GLU A 36 1.56 -7.49 6.20
C GLU A 36 0.33 -7.59 5.30
N MET A 37 0.56 -7.57 3.99
CA MET A 37 -0.54 -7.59 3.02
C MET A 37 -1.16 -8.99 2.90
N PRO A 38 -2.49 -9.06 2.70
CA PRO A 38 -3.08 -10.28 2.17
C PRO A 38 -2.52 -10.57 0.77
N PRO A 39 -2.64 -11.82 0.27
CA PRO A 39 -2.14 -12.18 -1.05
C PRO A 39 -2.54 -11.17 -2.12
N LEU A 40 -1.56 -10.54 -2.79
CA LEU A 40 -1.80 -9.43 -3.71
C LEU A 40 -2.79 -9.79 -4.83
N ARG A 41 -2.83 -11.06 -5.26
CA ARG A 41 -3.81 -11.55 -6.24
C ARG A 41 -5.25 -11.42 -5.75
N ALA A 42 -5.51 -11.76 -4.49
CA ALA A 42 -6.83 -11.63 -3.89
C ALA A 42 -7.20 -10.15 -3.73
N PHE A 43 -6.24 -9.36 -3.23
CA PHE A 43 -6.42 -7.92 -3.05
C PHE A 43 -6.66 -7.17 -4.37
N ARG A 44 -5.93 -7.54 -5.42
CA ARG A 44 -6.12 -7.06 -6.79
C ARG A 44 -7.49 -7.42 -7.32
N THR A 45 -7.92 -8.69 -7.17
CA THR A 45 -9.24 -9.14 -7.66
C THR A 45 -10.36 -8.30 -7.04
N ILE A 46 -10.27 -7.98 -5.75
CA ILE A 46 -11.24 -7.11 -5.07
C ILE A 46 -11.15 -5.69 -5.62
N THR A 47 -9.94 -5.11 -5.67
CA THR A 47 -9.72 -3.74 -6.17
C THR A 47 -10.18 -3.57 -7.62
N ASP A 48 -10.01 -4.59 -8.46
CA ASP A 48 -10.45 -4.62 -9.86
C ASP A 48 -11.97 -4.63 -10.01
N ARG A 49 -12.70 -5.17 -9.03
CA ARG A 49 -14.16 -5.08 -8.98
C ARG A 49 -14.64 -3.75 -8.41
N LEU A 50 -13.89 -3.19 -7.45
CA LEU A 50 -14.20 -1.89 -6.85
C LEU A 50 -13.97 -0.72 -7.82
N LYS A 51 -12.94 -0.81 -8.68
CA LYS A 51 -12.64 0.25 -9.68
C LYS A 51 -13.69 0.40 -10.77
N THR A 52 -14.46 -0.65 -11.08
CA THR A 52 -15.55 -0.57 -12.07
C THR A 52 -16.77 0.12 -11.49
N MET A 53 -16.91 0.08 -10.17
CA MET A 53 -18.00 0.66 -9.41
C MET A 53 -17.80 2.15 -9.14
N GLN A 54 -16.59 2.55 -8.74
CA GLN A 54 -16.25 3.95 -8.45
C GLN A 54 -14.80 4.31 -8.80
N LYS A 55 -14.57 5.61 -9.04
CA LYS A 55 -13.24 6.16 -9.29
C LYS A 55 -12.35 6.17 -8.05
N TYR A 56 -12.94 6.44 -6.88
CA TYR A 56 -12.21 6.61 -5.63
C TYR A 56 -12.43 5.43 -4.69
N LEU A 57 -11.33 4.99 -4.08
CA LEU A 57 -11.30 3.93 -3.08
C LEU A 57 -10.77 4.50 -1.77
N LEU A 58 -11.49 4.28 -0.67
CA LEU A 58 -11.00 4.56 0.67
C LEU A 58 -10.34 3.29 1.21
N ILE A 59 -9.08 3.38 1.58
CA ILE A 59 -8.32 2.31 2.24
C ILE A 59 -8.09 2.74 3.68
N GLN A 60 -8.49 1.90 4.63
CA GLN A 60 -8.27 2.13 6.06
C GLN A 60 -7.54 0.93 6.65
N ALA A 61 -6.53 1.16 7.47
CA ALA A 61 -5.70 0.14 8.08
C ALA A 61 -5.58 0.43 9.57
N GLY A 62 -5.75 -0.57 10.42
CA GLY A 62 -5.58 -0.47 11.87
C GLY A 62 -4.45 -1.36 12.38
N MET A 63 -3.79 -0.93 13.46
CA MET A 63 -2.83 -1.77 14.20
C MET A 63 -3.49 -2.99 14.91
N ASP A 64 -4.81 -3.13 14.81
CA ASP A 64 -5.60 -4.31 15.19
C ASP A 64 -5.53 -5.47 14.16
N GLY A 65 -4.79 -5.29 13.07
CA GLY A 65 -4.69 -6.29 12.00
C GLY A 65 -5.89 -6.27 11.06
N THR A 66 -6.64 -5.15 11.03
CA THR A 66 -7.75 -4.95 10.11
C THR A 66 -7.40 -4.01 8.97
N LEU A 67 -7.86 -4.38 7.77
CA LEU A 67 -7.76 -3.57 6.55
C LEU A 67 -9.14 -3.46 5.91
N ARG A 68 -9.60 -2.24 5.69
CA ARG A 68 -10.92 -1.91 5.17
C ARG A 68 -10.79 -1.19 3.84
N LEU A 69 -11.49 -1.71 2.84
CA LEU A 69 -11.65 -1.09 1.53
C LEU A 69 -13.10 -0.64 1.44
N ARG A 70 -13.30 0.66 1.24
CA ARG A 70 -14.65 1.24 1.16
C ARG A 70 -14.80 2.03 -0.13
N VAL A 71 -15.92 1.76 -0.80
CA VAL A 71 -16.40 2.48 -1.96
C VAL A 71 -17.79 3.02 -1.66
N GLN A 72 -18.01 4.29 -1.97
CA GLN A 72 -19.29 4.95 -1.79
C GLN A 72 -19.75 5.57 -3.10
N SER A 73 -20.96 5.21 -3.51
CA SER A 73 -21.72 5.76 -4.63
C SER A 73 -23.00 6.41 -4.10
N ASP A 74 -23.76 7.06 -4.98
CA ASP A 74 -25.07 7.62 -4.62
C ASP A 74 -26.10 6.53 -4.29
N THR A 75 -25.94 5.34 -4.87
CA THR A 75 -26.91 4.22 -4.77
C THR A 75 -26.47 3.07 -3.87
N PHE A 76 -25.18 2.96 -3.55
CA PHE A 76 -24.67 1.87 -2.71
C PHE A 76 -23.39 2.27 -1.97
N VAL A 77 -23.16 1.58 -0.85
CA VAL A 77 -21.89 1.57 -0.14
C VAL A 77 -21.40 0.13 -0.08
N LEU A 78 -20.21 -0.10 -0.60
CA LEU A 78 -19.56 -1.41 -0.52
C LEU A 78 -18.33 -1.31 0.36
N GLN A 79 -18.24 -2.20 1.35
CA GLN A 79 -17.11 -2.29 2.24
C GLN A 79 -16.59 -3.72 2.25
N THR A 80 -15.29 -3.89 2.04
CA THR A 80 -14.59 -5.16 2.19
C THR A 80 -13.68 -5.05 3.41
N LEU A 81 -13.86 -5.95 4.36
CA LEU A 81 -13.04 -6.05 5.56
C LEU A 81 -12.14 -7.27 5.44
N HIS A 82 -10.84 -7.04 5.58
CA HIS A 82 -9.84 -8.07 5.81
C HIS A 82 -9.44 -8.03 7.29
N THR A 83 -9.43 -9.20 7.91
CA THR A 83 -9.06 -9.39 9.31
C THR A 83 -7.89 -10.37 9.41
N ASN A 84 -7.25 -10.42 10.58
CA ASN A 84 -6.13 -11.33 10.88
C ASN A 84 -4.88 -11.04 10.03
N LEU A 85 -4.62 -9.77 9.70
CA LEU A 85 -3.34 -9.36 9.12
C LEU A 85 -2.28 -9.26 10.22
N ARG A 86 -1.02 -9.58 9.89
CA ARG A 86 0.08 -9.47 10.83
C ARG A 86 0.55 -8.03 10.93
N CYS A 87 0.56 -7.49 12.14
CA CYS A 87 1.07 -6.15 12.40
C CYS A 87 2.59 -6.16 12.52
N ARG A 88 3.24 -5.11 12.02
CA ARG A 88 4.70 -4.92 12.06
C ARG A 88 5.05 -3.66 12.84
N PRO A 89 4.93 -3.68 14.19
CA PRO A 89 5.21 -2.51 15.02
C PRO A 89 6.69 -2.10 14.97
N ASP A 90 7.58 -2.97 14.51
CA ASP A 90 9.01 -2.71 14.27
C ASP A 90 9.29 -1.64 13.22
N LEU A 91 8.32 -1.38 12.33
CA LEU A 91 8.44 -0.38 11.26
C LEU A 91 7.82 0.98 11.62
N VAL A 92 7.19 1.09 12.79
CA VAL A 92 6.53 2.31 13.24
C VAL A 92 7.48 3.04 14.19
N GLU A 93 7.88 4.27 13.84
CA GLU A 93 8.59 5.13 14.78
C GLU A 93 7.62 5.60 15.85
N ARG A 94 7.70 5.00 17.04
CA ARG A 94 7.07 5.56 18.24
C ARG A 94 7.99 6.66 18.79
N PRO A 95 7.48 7.86 19.11
CA PRO A 95 8.28 8.84 19.81
C PRO A 95 8.78 8.19 21.11
N SER A 96 10.10 8.25 21.32
CA SER A 96 10.76 7.78 22.53
C SER A 96 10.06 8.36 23.75
N SER A 97 9.53 7.48 24.59
CA SER A 97 8.85 7.80 25.82
C SER A 97 9.86 8.28 26.86
N ASP A 98 10.15 9.58 26.84
CA ASP A 98 10.80 10.29 27.94
C ASP A 98 10.00 11.56 28.26
N ASP A 99 8.68 11.41 28.48
CA ASP A 99 7.88 12.36 29.28
C ASP A 99 6.57 11.67 29.70
N ILE A 100 6.51 11.29 30.98
CA ILE A 100 5.32 10.71 31.62
C ILE A 100 4.38 11.85 32.00
N VAL A 101 3.13 11.80 31.55
CA VAL A 101 1.96 12.22 32.31
C VAL A 101 0.75 11.40 31.84
N ASP A 102 0.15 10.65 32.78
CA ASP A 102 -1.12 9.95 32.64
C ASP A 102 -2.23 10.92 32.22
N ASP A 103 -2.92 10.61 31.11
CA ASP A 103 -4.34 10.89 30.95
C ASP A 103 -4.99 9.74 30.16
N GLU A 104 -6.18 9.37 30.62
CA GLU A 104 -6.85 8.10 30.40
C GLU A 104 -7.30 7.84 28.95
N ALA A 105 -7.35 6.55 28.60
CA ALA A 105 -7.72 5.95 27.31
C ALA A 105 -6.69 6.08 26.19
N SER A 106 -5.57 5.35 26.34
CA SER A 106 -4.72 4.95 25.21
C SER A 106 -5.58 4.22 24.18
N ASP A 107 -6.03 4.94 23.16
CA ASP A 107 -6.66 4.39 21.97
C ASP A 107 -5.55 3.66 21.19
N ASP A 108 -5.14 2.50 21.72
CA ASP A 108 -4.04 1.62 21.25
C ASP A 108 -4.34 1.02 19.85
N ASN A 109 -5.36 1.54 19.18
CA ASN A 109 -5.80 1.19 17.85
C ASN A 109 -5.48 2.33 16.87
N ALA A 110 -4.19 2.63 16.70
CA ALA A 110 -3.75 3.56 15.67
C ALA A 110 -4.28 3.07 14.30
N ALA A 111 -5.21 3.85 13.74
CA ALA A 111 -5.84 3.56 12.45
C ALA A 111 -5.57 4.71 11.48
N SER A 112 -5.08 4.36 10.28
CA SER A 112 -4.82 5.27 9.18
C SER A 112 -5.87 5.08 8.10
N SER A 113 -6.29 6.16 7.45
CA SER A 113 -7.17 6.08 6.28
C SER A 113 -6.73 7.02 5.17
N VAL A 114 -6.75 6.52 3.94
CA VAL A 114 -6.33 7.25 2.75
C VAL A 114 -7.32 7.04 1.61
N ARG A 115 -7.59 8.11 0.86
CA ARG A 115 -8.41 8.08 -0.35
C ARG A 115 -7.51 8.05 -1.57
N VAL A 116 -7.62 7.00 -2.37
CA VAL A 116 -6.79 6.81 -3.57
C VAL A 116 -7.67 6.65 -4.82
N ASP A 117 -7.08 6.89 -5.99
CA ASP A 117 -7.73 6.53 -7.26
C ASP A 117 -7.66 5.02 -7.47
N ALA A 118 -8.81 4.39 -7.70
CA ALA A 118 -8.93 2.95 -7.83
C ALA A 118 -8.16 2.39 -9.04
N ARG A 119 -7.95 3.20 -10.10
CA ARG A 119 -7.15 2.78 -11.27
C ARG A 119 -5.66 2.73 -10.93
N HIS A 120 -5.17 3.71 -10.17
CA HIS A 120 -3.77 3.73 -9.73
C HIS A 120 -3.50 2.59 -8.74
N ALA A 121 -4.41 2.35 -7.79
CA ALA A 121 -4.31 1.23 -6.87
C ALA A 121 -4.30 -0.12 -7.62
N SER A 122 -5.23 -0.34 -8.56
CA SER A 122 -5.25 -1.54 -9.41
C SER A 122 -3.96 -1.74 -10.23
N LYS A 123 -3.41 -0.65 -10.79
CA LYS A 123 -2.15 -0.71 -11.54
C LYS A 123 -0.96 -1.06 -10.65
N MET A 124 -0.87 -0.47 -9.46
CA MET A 124 0.15 -0.80 -8.46
C MET A 124 0.10 -2.28 -8.07
N LEU A 125 -1.11 -2.80 -7.84
CA LEU A 125 -1.32 -4.21 -7.46
C LEU A 125 -1.17 -5.20 -8.62
N SER A 126 -1.03 -4.70 -9.85
CA SER A 126 -0.77 -5.54 -11.02
C SER A 126 0.71 -5.90 -11.16
N VAL A 127 1.59 -5.30 -10.35
CA VAL A 127 3.00 -5.69 -10.26
C VAL A 127 3.06 -7.06 -9.58
N ASP A 128 3.09 -8.11 -10.39
CA ASP A 128 3.21 -9.49 -9.92
C ASP A 128 4.69 -9.72 -9.52
N GLY A 129 4.98 -9.42 -8.26
CA GLY A 129 6.21 -9.81 -7.59
C GLY A 129 5.83 -10.66 -6.40
N ASN A 130 6.29 -11.91 -6.36
CA ASN A 130 6.10 -12.88 -5.28
C ASN A 130 6.69 -12.44 -3.92
N ALA A 131 6.91 -11.13 -3.70
CA ALA A 131 7.86 -10.58 -2.74
C ALA A 131 7.49 -9.22 -2.13
N VAL A 132 6.28 -8.64 -2.35
CA VAL A 132 5.87 -7.47 -1.54
C VAL A 132 5.11 -7.98 -0.31
N LEU A 133 5.86 -8.29 0.74
CA LEU A 133 5.36 -8.87 2.00
C LEU A 133 4.78 -7.82 2.96
N SER A 134 5.11 -6.54 2.77
CA SER A 134 4.66 -5.44 3.65
C SER A 134 4.09 -4.28 2.83
N VAL A 135 2.94 -3.76 3.25
CA VAL A 135 2.49 -2.42 2.84
C VAL A 135 2.62 -1.51 4.04
N LEU A 136 3.37 -0.43 3.84
CA LEU A 136 3.50 0.65 4.80
C LEU A 136 2.38 1.64 4.51
N CYS A 137 1.44 1.81 5.43
CA CYS A 137 0.41 2.84 5.33
C CYS A 137 0.94 4.11 6.02
N CYS A 138 1.51 5.01 5.21
CA CYS A 138 1.86 6.35 5.67
C CYS A 138 0.63 7.26 5.60
N THR A 139 0.41 8.08 6.63
CA THR A 139 -0.44 9.27 6.55
C THR A 139 0.40 10.50 6.25
#